data_AF-A0A917IBQ7-F1
#
_entry.id   AF-A0A917IBQ7-F1
#
_cell.length_a   1.000
_cell.length_b   1.000
_cell.length_c   1.000
_cell.angle_alpha   90.00
_cell.angle_beta   90.00
_cell.angle_gamma   90.00
#
_symmetry.space_group_name_H-M   'P 1'
#
loop_
_entity.id
_entity.type
_entity.pdbx_description
1 polymer ?
#
loop_
_entity_poly.entity_id
_entity_poly.type
_entity_poly.pdbx_seq_one_letter_code
_entity_poly.pdbx_strand_id
1 'polypeptide(L)' 'MAKQAIPMAELKRIVTAELDRALGAKGTVTNVQIEHAGGETWRVVEVDSDAEKPALDAIASTVLPKLHGEWGLQAD' A
#
# COMPACT_ATOMS: atom_id res chain seq x y z
N MET A 1 17.36 2.31 -16.69
CA MET A 1 17.83 2.71 -15.34
C MET A 1 17.35 1.63 -14.39
N ALA A 2 18.24 0.97 -13.65
CA ALA A 2 17.82 -0.04 -12.68
C ALA A 2 17.02 0.67 -11.59
N LYS A 3 15.72 0.39 -11.47
CA LYS A 3 14.91 0.88 -10.35
C LYS A 3 15.53 0.28 -9.10
N GLN A 4 16.12 1.12 -8.25
CA GLN A 4 16.76 0.70 -7.02
C GLN A 4 15.73 -0.11 -6.22
N ALA A 5 16.07 -1.36 -5.87
CA ALA A 5 15.19 -2.18 -5.05
C ALA A 5 15.02 -1.47 -3.70
N ILE A 6 13.85 -0.88 -3.48
CA ILE A 6 13.52 -0.19 -2.24
C ILE A 6 13.50 -1.27 -1.13
N PRO A 7 14.14 -1.05 0.02
CA PRO A 7 14.01 -1.98 1.13
C PRO A 7 12.54 -2.18 1.50
N MET A 8 12.13 -3.43 1.78
CA MET A 8 10.74 -3.76 2.15
C MET A 8 10.20 -2.89 3.29
N ALA A 9 11.05 -2.56 4.28
CA ALA A 9 10.67 -1.68 5.38
C ALA A 9 10.24 -0.28 4.91
N GLU A 10 10.93 0.24 3.89
CA GLU A 10 10.62 1.55 3.30
C GLU A 10 9.35 1.48 2.45
N LEU A 11 9.17 0.40 1.68
CA LEU A 11 7.95 0.17 0.91
C LEU A 11 6.71 0.13 1.82
N LYS A 12 6.78 -0.61 2.93
CA LYS A 12 5.72 -0.64 3.94
C LYS A 12 5.42 0.75 4.49
N ARG A 13 6.47 1.51 4.83
CA ARG A 13 6.33 2.88 5.35
C ARG A 13 5.61 3.80 4.36
N ILE A 14 5.97 3.75 3.08
CA ILE A 14 5.34 4.55 2.02
C ILE A 14 3.86 4.18 1.89
N VAL A 15 3.55 2.88 1.77
CA VAL A 15 2.17 2.40 1.61
C VAL A 15 1.30 2.76 2.81
N THR A 16 1.80 2.56 4.04
CA THR A 16 1.09 2.97 5.27
C THR A 16 0.78 4.46 5.26
N ALA A 17 1.77 5.32 4.99
CA ALA A 17 1.59 6.76 5.02
C ALA A 17 0.58 7.25 3.98
N GLU A 18 0.59 6.68 2.77
CA GLU A 18 -0.32 7.08 1.70
C GLU A 18 -1.75 6.61 1.95
N LEU A 19 -1.94 5.39 2.48
CA LEU A 19 -3.27 4.92 2.89
C LEU A 19 -3.81 5.74 4.07
N ASP A 20 -2.99 5.99 5.08
CA ASP A 20 -3.34 6.79 6.26
C ASP A 20 -3.77 8.21 5.88
N ARG A 21 -2.97 8.86 5.02
CA ARG A 21 -3.27 10.19 4.49
C ARG A 21 -4.58 10.23 3.72
N ALA A 22 -4.88 9.20 2.94
CA ALA A 22 -6.10 9.11 2.15
C ALA A 22 -7.34 8.76 3.01
N LEU A 23 -7.15 8.00 4.09
CA LEU A 23 -8.18 7.72 5.10
C LEU A 23 -8.57 9.00 5.85
N GLY A 24 -7.58 9.82 6.23
CA GLY A 24 -7.79 11.10 6.89
C GLY A 24 -8.60 10.96 8.18
N ALA A 25 -9.68 11.72 8.35
CA ALA A 25 -10.51 11.65 9.56
C ALA A 25 -11.37 10.38 9.68
N LYS A 26 -11.35 9.48 8.68
CA LYS A 26 -12.16 8.24 8.68
C LYS A 26 -11.49 7.09 9.42
N GLY A 27 -10.23 7.24 9.82
CA GLY A 27 -9.47 6.30 10.63
C GLY A 27 -7.96 6.46 10.38
N THR A 28 -7.19 5.57 10.99
CA THR A 28 -5.74 5.51 10.96
C THR A 28 -5.29 4.14 10.49
N VAL A 29 -4.28 4.07 9.62
CA VAL A 29 -3.64 2.81 9.24
C VAL A 29 -2.50 2.51 10.19
N THR A 30 -2.56 1.37 10.86
CA THR A 30 -1.56 0.98 11.87
C THR A 30 -0.47 0.10 11.29
N ASN A 31 -0.80 -0.74 10.31
CA ASN A 31 0.15 -1.65 9.68
C ASN A 31 -0.31 -2.06 8.27
N VAL A 32 0.67 -2.42 7.43
CA VAL A 32 0.41 -3.03 6.11
C VAL A 32 1.30 -4.25 5.92
N GLN A 33 0.69 -5.34 5.48
CA GLN A 33 1.42 -6.53 5.06
C GLN A 33 1.58 -6.50 3.54
N ILE A 34 2.82 -6.72 3.10
CA ILE A 34 3.21 -6.72 1.71
C ILE A 34 3.98 -8.01 1.45
N GLU A 35 3.58 -8.72 0.40
CA GLU A 35 4.22 -9.95 -0.06
C GLU A 35 4.84 -9.75 -1.45
N HIS A 36 5.86 -10.56 -1.75
CA HIS A 36 6.44 -10.60 -3.10
C HIS A 36 5.53 -11.44 -3.99
N ALA A 37 5.00 -10.84 -5.05
CA ALA A 37 4.10 -11.54 -5.98
C ALA A 37 4.85 -12.14 -7.19
N GLY A 38 6.18 -12.05 -7.21
CA GLY A 38 7.05 -12.55 -8.28
C GLY A 38 7.67 -11.45 -9.14
N GLY A 39 8.84 -11.71 -9.73
CA GLY A 39 9.56 -10.71 -10.54
C GLY A 39 9.97 -9.48 -9.73
N GLU A 40 9.66 -8.28 -10.25
CA GLU A 40 9.88 -6.99 -9.55
C GLU A 40 8.61 -6.50 -8.82
N THR A 41 7.62 -7.38 -8.65
CA THR A 41 6.27 -7.03 -8.19
C THR A 41 6.04 -7.33 -6.70
N TRP A 42 5.35 -6.41 -6.04
CA TRP A 42 4.92 -6.52 -4.64
C TRP A 42 3.40 -6.38 -4.54
N ARG A 43 2.76 -7.05 -3.58
CA ARG A 43 1.31 -7.03 -3.35
C ARG A 43 1.01 -6.71 -1.89
N VAL A 44 0.12 -5.74 -1.65
CA VAL A 44 -0.46 -5.52 -0.32
C VAL A 44 -1.51 -6.60 -0.07
N VAL A 45 -1.33 -7.41 0.98
CA VAL A 45 -2.22 -8.54 1.30
C VAL A 45 -3.12 -8.27 2.50
N GLU A 46 -2.69 -7.38 3.39
CA GLU A 46 -3.45 -7.02 4.59
C GLU A 46 -3.16 -5.56 4.95
N VAL A 47 -4.19 -4.86 5.41
CA VAL A 47 -4.10 -3.49 5.93
C VAL A 47 -4.83 -3.46 7.26
N ASP A 48 -4.09 -3.24 8.33
CA ASP A 48 -4.64 -3.06 9.66
C ASP A 48 -5.01 -1.59 9.85
N SER A 49 -6.28 -1.33 10.17
CA SER A 49 -6.78 0.02 10.45
C SER A 49 -7.96 -0.01 11.43
N ASP A 50 -8.22 1.10 12.10
CA ASP A 50 -9.42 1.29 12.92
C ASP A 50 -10.62 1.85 12.12
N ALA A 51 -10.44 2.09 10.81
CA ALA A 51 -11.48 2.55 9.92
C ALA A 51 -12.51 1.45 9.63
N GLU A 52 -13.73 1.87 9.29
CA GLU A 52 -14.74 0.95 8.76
C GLU A 52 -14.27 0.34 7.44
N LYS A 53 -14.46 -0.98 7.29
CA LYS A 53 -14.05 -1.74 6.10
C LYS A 53 -14.45 -1.09 4.76
N PRO A 54 -15.67 -0.55 4.57
CA PRO A 54 -16.05 0.11 3.32
C PRO A 54 -15.22 1.38 3.02
N ALA A 55 -14.83 2.14 4.05
CA ALA A 55 -14.01 3.32 3.90
C ALA A 55 -12.57 2.93 3.51
N LEU A 56 -12.04 1.90 4.16
CA LEU A 56 -10.73 1.35 3.83
C LEU A 56 -10.69 0.80 2.39
N ASP A 57 -11.67 -0.01 1.99
CA ASP A 57 -11.74 -0.61 0.65
C ASP A 57 -11.80 0.45 -0.46
N ALA A 58 -12.58 1.52 -0.25
CA ALA A 58 -12.68 2.64 -1.19
C ALA A 58 -11.35 3.41 -1.34
N ILE A 59 -10.61 3.59 -0.25
CA ILE A 59 -9.30 4.24 -0.28
C ILE A 59 -8.22 3.33 -0.88
N ALA A 60 -8.16 2.07 -0.47
CA ALA A 60 -7.20 1.09 -0.97
C ALA A 60 -7.32 0.90 -2.49
N SER A 61 -8.54 0.81 -3.02
CA SER A 61 -8.80 0.73 -4.47
C SER A 61 -8.37 1.97 -5.26
N THR A 62 -8.15 3.11 -4.59
CA THR A 62 -7.67 4.35 -5.22
C THR A 62 -6.16 4.55 -5.06
N VAL A 63 -5.60 4.19 -3.91
CA VAL A 63 -4.19 4.43 -3.55
C VAL A 63 -3.27 3.34 -4.10
N LEU A 64 -3.62 2.07 -3.91
CA LEU A 64 -2.75 0.94 -4.27
C LEU A 64 -2.39 0.92 -5.77
N PRO A 65 -3.30 1.22 -6.72
CA PRO A 65 -2.95 1.31 -8.15
C PRO A 65 -2.00 2.46 -8.51
N LYS A 66 -1.97 3.55 -7.72
CA LYS A 66 -1.03 4.65 -7.95
C LYS A 66 0.38 4.27 -7.52
N LEU A 67 0.48 3.65 -6.33
CA LEU A 67 1.73 3.15 -5.79
C LEU A 67 2.32 2.04 -6.67
N HIS A 68 1.46 1.26 -7.33
CA HIS A 68 1.87 0.35 -8.39
C HIS A 68 2.62 1.07 -9.52
N GLY A 69 2.03 2.09 -10.14
CA GLY A 69 2.66 2.80 -11.25
C GLY A 69 3.99 3.46 -10.89
N GLU A 70 4.11 3.98 -9.67
CA GLU A 70 5.29 4.71 -9.20
C GLU A 70 6.41 3.78 -8.70
N TRP A 71 6.06 2.67 -8.04
CA TRP A 71 7.01 1.81 -7.32
C TRP A 71 7.09 0.36 -7.81
N GLY A 72 6.31 -0.03 -8.82
CA GLY A 72 6.33 -1.39 -9.41
C GLY A 72 5.45 -2.43 -8.71
N LEU A 73 4.50 -2.05 -7.85
CA LEU A 73 3.56 -2.97 -7.20
C LEU A 73 2.41 -3.47 -8.13
N GLN A 74 2.65 -4.31 -9.15
CA GLN A 74 1.55 -4.87 -9.97
C GLN A 74 0.41 -5.50 -9.14
N ALA A 75 -0.77 -4.86 -9.22
CA ALA A 75 -2.03 -5.47 -8.86
C ALA A 75 -2.37 -6.57 -9.89
N ASP A 76 -2.81 -7.72 -9.40
CA ASP A 76 -3.43 -8.76 -10.24
C ASP A 76 -4.70 -8.20 -10.91
#